data_AF-A0A355UWW6-F1
#
_entry.id   AF-A0A355UWW6-F1
#
_cell.length_a   1.000
_cell.length_b   1.000
_cell.length_c   1.000
_cell.angle_alpha   90.00
_cell.angle_beta   90.00
_cell.angle_gamma   90.00
#
_symmetry.space_group_name_H-M   'P 1'
#
loop_
_entity.id
_entity.type
_entity.pdbx_description
1 polymer ?
#
loop_
_entity_poly.entity_id
_entity_poly.type
_entity_poly.pdbx_seq_one_letter_code
_entity_poly.pdbx_strand_id
1 'polypeptide(L)'
;MLQIIIICYIIISYVILIEWRVICMEMQMDMSYVFAVMITGLVVVFLGLVLLILFITAIGKIFEAASHKKKSKETVAVRSEPVKAAVQETVADDEPDEQPDNDDEVIAVIAAAVAMMSEADGKTYRISSVRPARKVQSGNAWAMAGIRENTNPF
;
A
#
# COMPACT_ATOMS: atom_id res chain seq x y z
N MET A 1 -17.58 14.90 22.91
CA MET A 1 -17.83 14.99 21.46
C MET A 1 -17.60 16.42 20.96
N LEU A 2 -18.32 17.43 21.46
CA LEU A 2 -18.17 18.82 21.02
C LEU A 2 -16.75 19.40 21.21
N GLN A 3 -16.11 19.15 22.37
CA GLN A 3 -14.74 19.64 22.61
C GLN A 3 -13.70 19.04 21.65
N ILE A 4 -13.86 17.78 21.25
CA ILE A 4 -12.93 17.11 20.33
C ILE A 4 -13.05 17.71 18.92
N ILE A 5 -14.28 18.03 18.50
CA ILE A 5 -14.54 18.70 17.22
C ILE A 5 -13.97 20.13 17.24
N ILE A 6 -14.14 20.86 18.35
CA ILE A 6 -13.59 22.21 18.53
C ILE A 6 -12.06 22.18 18.50
N ILE A 7 -11.42 21.26 19.23
CA ILE A 7 -9.96 21.10 19.24
C ILE A 7 -9.44 20.72 17.86
N CYS A 8 -10.12 19.80 17.16
CA CYS A 8 -9.78 19.40 15.79
C CYS A 8 -9.88 20.59 14.82
N TYR A 9 -10.98 21.35 14.88
CA TYR A 9 -11.19 22.54 14.04
C TYR A 9 -10.19 23.66 14.33
N ILE A 10 -9.84 23.87 15.60
CA ILE A 10 -8.82 24.83 16.03
C ILE A 10 -7.46 24.42 15.50
N ILE A 11 -7.08 23.14 15.59
CA ILE A 11 -5.78 22.67 15.10
C ILE A 11 -5.71 22.75 13.57
N ILE A 12 -6.77 22.32 12.87
CA ILE A 12 -6.87 22.44 11.41
C ILE A 12 -6.79 23.91 10.98
N SER A 13 -7.54 24.80 11.64
CA SER A 13 -7.45 26.24 11.41
C SER A 13 -6.06 26.78 11.69
N TYR A 14 -5.43 26.40 12.81
CA TYR A 14 -4.08 26.87 13.17
C TYR A 14 -3.04 26.43 12.16
N VAL A 15 -3.09 25.18 11.68
CA VAL A 15 -2.18 24.65 10.65
C VAL A 15 -2.37 25.39 9.32
N ILE A 16 -3.62 25.54 8.88
CA ILE A 16 -3.94 26.29 7.65
C ILE A 16 -3.50 27.76 7.79
N LEU A 17 -3.73 28.38 8.95
CA LEU A 17 -3.34 29.76 9.22
C LEU A 17 -1.82 29.92 9.31
N ILE A 18 -1.09 28.92 9.82
CA ILE A 18 0.38 28.89 9.83
C ILE A 18 0.92 28.81 8.40
N GLU A 19 0.35 27.93 7.57
CA GLU A 19 0.80 27.80 6.18
C GLU A 19 0.46 29.05 5.37
N TRP A 20 -0.74 29.61 5.53
CA TRP A 20 -1.11 30.89 4.91
C TRP A 20 -0.22 32.04 5.39
N ARG A 21 0.16 32.06 6.68
CA ARG A 21 1.09 33.07 7.23
C ARG A 21 2.50 32.92 6.67
N VAL A 22 2.99 31.69 6.51
CA VAL A 22 4.30 31.41 5.90
C VAL A 22 4.30 31.76 4.41
N ILE A 23 3.25 31.39 3.68
CA ILE A 23 3.11 31.65 2.23
C ILE A 23 2.94 33.15 1.95
N CYS A 24 2.23 33.91 2.79
CA CYS A 24 2.06 35.34 2.59
C CYS A 24 3.28 36.19 3.00
N MET A 25 4.22 35.63 3.77
CA MET A 25 5.39 36.39 4.27
C MET A 25 6.62 36.24 3.37
N GLU A 26 6.76 35.11 2.66
CA GLU A 26 7.94 34.82 1.84
C GLU A 26 7.62 34.78 0.34
N MET A 27 7.44 35.96 -0.26
CA MET A 27 7.47 36.12 -1.72
C MET A 27 8.92 36.32 -2.21
N GLN A 28 9.84 35.45 -1.79
CA GLN A 28 11.20 35.41 -2.33
C GLN A 28 11.67 33.97 -2.57
N MET A 29 12.20 33.74 -3.77
CA MET A 29 12.73 32.47 -4.25
C MET A 29 14.12 32.21 -3.66
N ASP A 30 14.18 31.98 -2.36
CA ASP A 30 15.41 31.60 -1.68
C ASP A 30 15.42 30.09 -1.42
N MET A 31 16.56 29.42 -1.65
CA MET A 31 16.70 27.97 -1.41
C MET A 31 16.38 27.57 0.04
N SER A 32 16.53 28.50 0.98
CA SER A 32 16.12 28.36 2.37
C SER A 32 14.61 28.21 2.54
N TYR A 33 13.79 28.87 1.71
CA TYR A 33 12.33 28.76 1.76
C TYR A 33 11.87 27.36 1.36
N VAL A 34 12.45 26.80 0.30
CA VAL A 34 12.16 25.42 -0.14
C VAL A 34 12.48 24.42 0.98
N PHE A 35 13.59 24.62 1.69
CA PHE A 35 13.95 23.81 2.85
C PHE A 35 12.97 23.97 4.02
N ALA A 36 12.54 25.20 4.32
CA ALA A 36 11.57 25.47 5.37
C ALA A 36 10.23 24.79 5.09
N VAL A 37 9.71 24.91 3.86
CA VAL A 37 8.45 24.27 3.44
C VAL A 37 8.54 22.74 3.51
N MET A 38 9.67 22.15 3.11
CA MET A 38 9.88 20.71 3.22
C MET A 38 9.86 20.23 4.68
N ILE A 39 10.52 20.97 5.59
CA ILE A 39 10.54 20.62 7.01
C ILE A 39 9.15 20.80 7.63
N THR A 40 8.44 21.89 7.34
CA THR A 40 7.08 22.10 7.86
C THR A 40 6.08 21.09 7.31
N GLY A 41 6.20 20.71 6.02
CA GLY A 41 5.39 19.66 5.41
C GLY A 41 5.57 18.30 6.09
N LEU A 42 6.81 17.95 6.47
CA LEU A 42 7.09 16.73 7.24
C LEU A 42 6.42 16.77 8.61
N VAL A 43 6.54 17.90 9.34
CA VAL A 43 5.89 18.08 10.64
C VAL A 43 4.37 18.03 10.54
N VAL A 44 3.78 18.63 9.51
CA VAL A 44 2.32 18.61 9.25
C VAL A 44 1.80 17.20 9.03
N VAL A 45 2.51 16.37 8.25
CA VAL A 45 2.10 14.98 7.99
C VAL A 45 2.15 14.15 9.26
N PHE A 46 3.19 14.33 10.09
CA PHE A 46 3.28 13.68 11.39
C PHE A 46 2.12 14.07 12.31
N LEU A 47 1.76 15.36 12.37
CA LEU A 47 0.62 15.83 13.14
C LEU A 47 -0.72 15.27 12.62
N GLY A 48 -0.87 15.19 11.29
CA GLY A 48 -2.06 14.65 10.64
C GLY A 48 -2.31 13.18 11.00
N LEU A 49 -1.25 12.37 11.04
CA LEU A 49 -1.35 10.95 11.42
C LEU A 49 -1.83 10.80 12.87
N VAL A 50 -1.27 11.60 13.78
CA VAL A 50 -1.66 11.61 15.19
C VAL A 50 -3.12 12.03 15.35
N LEU A 51 -3.57 13.08 14.67
CA LEU A 51 -4.97 13.53 14.67
C LEU A 51 -5.93 12.47 14.15
N LEU A 52 -5.58 11.77 13.07
CA LEU A 52 -6.41 10.71 12.49
C LEU A 52 -6.65 9.59 13.51
N ILE A 53 -5.59 9.15 14.20
CA ILE A 53 -5.66 8.11 15.24
C ILE A 53 -6.50 8.57 16.43
N LEU A 54 -6.35 9.83 16.84
CA LEU A 54 -7.15 10.43 17.92
C LEU A 54 -8.65 10.46 17.58
N PHE A 55 -9.01 10.71 16.32
CA PHE A 55 -10.39 10.74 15.88
C PHE A 55 -11.01 9.33 15.83
N ILE A 56 -10.27 8.35 15.31
CA ILE A 56 -10.70 6.94 15.26
C ILE A 56 -10.91 6.39 16.68
N THR A 57 -9.97 6.66 17.58
CA THR A 57 -10.09 6.25 18.99
C THR A 57 -11.24 6.96 19.69
N ALA A 58 -11.48 8.25 19.41
CA ALA A 58 -12.63 8.97 19.94
C ALA A 58 -13.94 8.27 19.54
N ILE A 59 -14.13 7.92 18.26
CA ILE A 59 -15.34 7.20 17.77
C ILE A 59 -15.44 5.80 18.42
N GLY A 60 -14.33 5.07 18.53
CA GLY A 60 -14.27 3.79 19.24
C GLY A 60 -14.68 3.90 20.71
N LYS A 61 -14.22 4.95 21.42
CA LYS A 61 -14.55 5.18 22.84
C LYS A 61 -16.03 5.53 23.05
N ILE A 62 -16.71 6.16 22.10
CA ILE A 62 -18.16 6.45 22.22
C ILE A 62 -19.00 5.18 22.05
N PHE A 63 -18.62 4.29 21.13
CA PHE A 63 -19.27 2.97 20.97
C PHE A 63 -18.99 2.03 22.15
N GLU A 64 -17.77 2.08 22.69
CA GLU A 64 -17.37 1.33 23.88
C GLU A 64 -18.09 1.84 25.14
N ALA A 65 -18.21 3.17 25.33
CA ALA A 65 -18.96 3.76 26.44
C ALA A 65 -20.47 3.45 26.39
N ALA A 66 -21.06 3.35 25.19
CA ALA A 66 -22.45 2.93 25.01
C ALA A 66 -22.67 1.43 25.29
N SER A 67 -21.66 0.59 25.02
CA SER A 67 -21.71 -0.86 25.26
C SER A 67 -21.36 -1.27 26.71
N HIS A 68 -20.53 -0.48 27.41
CA HIS A 68 -20.20 -0.73 28.82
C HIS A 68 -21.39 -0.54 29.78
N LYS A 69 -22.44 0.19 29.38
CA LYS A 69 -23.68 0.27 30.17
C LYS A 69 -24.53 -1.01 30.11
N LYS A 70 -24.24 -1.95 29.20
CA LYS A 70 -24.89 -3.27 29.12
C LYS A 70 -24.01 -4.45 29.57
N LYS A 71 -22.69 -4.29 29.69
CA LYS A 71 -21.75 -5.39 30.00
C LYS A 71 -21.17 -5.37 31.42
N SER A 72 -21.83 -4.69 32.36
CA SER A 72 -21.52 -4.80 33.80
C SER A 72 -22.55 -5.63 34.55
N LYS A 73 -23.11 -6.68 33.91
CA LYS A 73 -23.98 -7.64 34.59
C LYS A 73 -23.88 -9.09 34.08
N GLU A 74 -22.73 -9.50 33.55
CA GLU A 74 -22.50 -10.93 33.28
C GLU A 74 -21.06 -11.32 33.59
N THR A 75 -20.86 -11.52 34.89
CA THR A 75 -20.14 -12.65 35.51
C THR A 75 -19.61 -13.70 34.53
N VAL A 76 -18.30 -13.98 34.49
CA VAL A 76 -17.61 -15.01 35.31
C VAL A 76 -18.13 -16.43 35.07
N ALA A 77 -17.20 -17.35 34.71
CA ALA A 77 -17.34 -18.77 34.37
C ALA A 77 -17.74 -19.02 32.89
N VAL A 78 -17.04 -19.82 32.08
CA VAL A 78 -16.74 -21.25 32.27
C VAL A 78 -15.49 -21.68 31.48
N ARG A 79 -14.76 -22.61 32.10
CA ARG A 79 -13.60 -23.41 31.67
C ARG A 79 -14.06 -24.64 30.87
N SER A 80 -13.38 -25.00 29.76
CA SER A 80 -13.21 -26.39 29.24
C SER A 80 -12.52 -26.35 27.86
N GLU A 81 -11.20 -26.58 27.77
CA GLU A 81 -10.55 -27.82 27.26
C GLU A 81 -10.47 -27.95 25.71
N PRO A 82 -9.27 -28.05 25.12
CA PRO A 82 -9.10 -28.42 23.71
C PRO A 82 -8.97 -29.95 23.54
N VAL A 83 -9.87 -30.54 22.75
CA VAL A 83 -9.82 -31.96 22.34
C VAL A 83 -8.84 -32.13 21.17
N LYS A 84 -7.95 -33.10 21.32
CA LYS A 84 -6.93 -33.61 20.38
C LYS A 84 -7.49 -34.81 19.59
N ALA A 85 -6.91 -35.07 18.41
CA ALA A 85 -6.92 -36.29 17.56
C ALA A 85 -7.62 -36.07 16.21
N ALA A 86 -7.20 -36.62 15.06
CA ALA A 86 -6.03 -37.37 14.62
C ALA A 86 -6.10 -37.49 13.07
N VAL A 87 -4.94 -37.37 12.41
CA VAL A 87 -4.36 -38.25 11.36
C VAL A 87 -5.31 -38.97 10.37
N GLN A 88 -5.07 -38.79 9.06
CA GLN A 88 -4.88 -39.84 8.01
C GLN A 88 -4.68 -39.16 6.64
N GLU A 89 -3.54 -39.39 5.96
CA GLU A 89 -3.36 -40.38 4.86
C GLU A 89 -3.90 -39.78 3.52
N THR A 90 -3.19 -39.70 2.40
CA THR A 90 -2.47 -40.74 1.65
C THR A 90 -1.56 -40.10 0.59
N VAL A 91 -0.55 -40.87 0.19
CA VAL A 91 0.41 -40.63 -0.88
C VAL A 91 -0.19 -41.05 -2.24
N ALA A 92 0.06 -40.27 -3.30
CA ALA A 92 0.09 -40.71 -4.70
C ALA A 92 0.91 -39.64 -5.47
N ASP A 93 2.19 -39.91 -5.78
CA ASP A 93 2.68 -40.49 -7.04
C ASP A 93 2.59 -39.47 -8.19
N ASP A 94 3.68 -38.73 -8.39
CA ASP A 94 3.90 -37.83 -9.54
C ASP A 94 5.20 -38.30 -10.20
N GLU A 95 5.06 -39.06 -11.30
CA GLU A 95 6.11 -39.27 -12.31
C GLU A 95 6.00 -38.19 -13.41
N PRO A 96 7.10 -37.92 -14.14
CA PRO A 96 7.39 -36.60 -14.70
C PRO A 96 6.85 -36.43 -16.13
N ASP A 97 5.96 -35.45 -16.33
CA ASP A 97 5.65 -34.94 -17.66
C ASP A 97 6.69 -33.90 -18.08
N GLU A 98 7.73 -34.35 -18.78
CA GLU A 98 8.59 -33.51 -19.60
C GLU A 98 7.79 -33.02 -20.81
N GLN A 99 7.12 -31.87 -20.65
CA GLN A 99 6.68 -31.05 -21.77
C GLN A 99 7.62 -29.85 -21.80
N PRO A 100 8.44 -29.66 -22.85
CA PRO A 100 9.30 -28.49 -22.91
C PRO A 100 8.40 -27.26 -22.94
N ASP A 101 8.40 -26.51 -21.86
CA ASP A 101 7.82 -25.17 -21.80
C ASP A 101 8.35 -24.40 -23.02
N ASN A 102 7.47 -24.07 -23.99
CA ASN A 102 7.81 -23.46 -25.28
C ASN A 102 8.42 -22.04 -25.17
N ASP A 103 8.87 -21.66 -23.97
CA ASP A 103 9.49 -20.38 -23.66
C ASP A 103 10.75 -20.19 -24.50
N ASP A 104 11.55 -21.23 -24.74
CA ASP A 104 12.82 -21.16 -25.48
C ASP A 104 12.63 -20.77 -26.96
N GLU A 105 11.61 -21.32 -27.63
CA GLU A 105 11.29 -20.98 -29.03
C GLU A 105 10.83 -19.52 -29.14
N VAL A 106 9.97 -19.09 -28.21
CA VAL A 106 9.47 -17.71 -28.17
C VAL A 106 10.60 -16.72 -27.88
N ILE A 107 11.52 -17.06 -26.97
CA ILE A 107 12.71 -16.24 -26.69
C ILE A 107 13.59 -16.13 -27.94
N ALA A 108 13.80 -17.22 -28.68
CA ALA A 108 14.60 -17.22 -29.91
C ALA A 108 14.00 -16.31 -30.99
N VAL A 109 12.67 -16.39 -31.20
CA VAL A 109 11.96 -15.53 -32.17
C VAL A 109 12.03 -14.05 -31.77
N ILE A 110 11.83 -13.73 -30.49
CA ILE A 110 11.93 -12.35 -29.99
C ILE A 110 13.36 -11.84 -30.13
N ALA A 111 14.36 -12.65 -29.79
CA ALA A 111 15.77 -12.30 -29.94
C ALA A 111 16.14 -12.02 -31.40
N ALA A 112 15.66 -12.83 -32.34
CA ALA A 112 15.87 -12.63 -33.77
C ALA A 112 15.21 -11.33 -34.26
N ALA A 113 13.96 -11.05 -33.84
CA ALA A 113 13.26 -9.83 -34.20
C ALA A 113 13.98 -8.57 -33.66
N VAL A 114 14.46 -8.62 -32.41
CA VAL A 114 15.21 -7.53 -31.80
C VAL A 114 16.58 -7.37 -32.45
N ALA A 115 17.24 -8.45 -32.88
CA ALA A 115 18.50 -8.36 -33.61
C ALA A 115 18.33 -7.64 -34.97
N MET A 116 17.25 -7.93 -35.71
CA MET A 116 16.92 -7.22 -36.94
C MET A 116 16.61 -5.73 -36.71
N MET A 117 15.92 -5.40 -35.61
CA MET A 117 15.64 -3.99 -35.24
C MET A 117 16.90 -3.26 -34.73
N SER A 118 17.78 -3.98 -34.05
CA SER A 118 19.05 -3.49 -33.49
C SER A 118 20.01 -3.00 -34.56
N GLU A 119 19.99 -3.61 -35.75
CA GLU A 119 20.76 -3.15 -36.91
C GLU A 119 20.31 -1.78 -37.41
N ALA A 120 19.01 -1.46 -37.30
CA ALA A 120 18.47 -0.15 -37.68
C ALA A 120 18.82 0.94 -36.64
N ASP A 121 18.86 0.58 -35.35
CA ASP A 121 19.16 1.51 -34.25
C ASP A 121 20.66 1.62 -33.92
N GLY A 122 21.52 0.76 -34.49
CA GLY A 122 22.98 0.75 -34.29
C GLY A 122 23.44 0.42 -32.86
N LYS A 123 22.55 -0.12 -32.01
CA LYS A 123 22.80 -0.41 -30.59
C LYS A 123 22.73 -1.91 -30.35
N THR A 124 23.76 -2.50 -29.75
CA THR A 124 23.81 -3.93 -29.45
C THR A 124 23.08 -4.25 -28.14
N TYR A 125 22.01 -5.02 -28.24
CA TYR A 125 21.23 -5.46 -27.08
C TYR A 125 21.67 -6.86 -26.64
N ARG A 126 21.75 -7.08 -25.32
CA ARG A 126 21.97 -8.42 -24.73
C ARG A 126 20.84 -8.74 -23.75
N ILE A 127 20.41 -10.00 -23.76
CA ILE A 127 19.38 -10.51 -22.85
C ILE A 127 20.06 -10.77 -21.49
N SER A 128 19.65 -10.05 -20.44
CA SER A 128 20.26 -10.17 -19.11
C SER A 128 19.64 -11.27 -18.24
N SER A 129 18.32 -11.47 -18.32
CA SER A 129 17.63 -12.51 -17.57
C SER A 129 16.26 -12.75 -18.17
N VAL A 130 15.90 -14.03 -18.33
CA VAL A 130 14.53 -14.43 -18.61
C VAL A 130 13.94 -14.94 -17.33
N ARG A 131 12.79 -14.39 -16.93
CA ARG A 131 12.04 -14.87 -15.78
C ARG A 131 10.71 -15.37 -16.30
N PRO A 132 10.26 -16.59 -15.96
CA PRO A 132 8.93 -17.03 -16.29
C PRO A 132 7.97 -16.01 -15.70
N ALA A 133 6.91 -15.67 -16.43
CA ALA A 133 5.85 -14.79 -15.97
C ALA A 133 5.11 -15.51 -14.83
N ARG A 134 5.73 -15.56 -13.64
CA ARG A 134 5.13 -16.05 -12.40
C ARG A 134 3.81 -15.33 -12.29
N LYS A 135 2.71 -16.11 -12.44
CA LYS A 135 1.31 -15.68 -12.51
C LYS A 135 1.17 -14.22 -12.05
N VAL A 136 0.90 -13.35 -13.02
CA VAL A 136 0.73 -11.89 -12.90
C VAL A 136 -0.31 -11.50 -11.82
N GLN A 137 -0.98 -12.47 -11.20
CA GLN A 137 -1.70 -12.32 -9.95
C GLN A 137 -0.84 -11.84 -8.74
N SER A 138 0.48 -12.00 -8.77
CA SER A 138 1.37 -11.56 -7.67
C SER A 138 1.97 -10.16 -7.85
N GLY A 139 1.55 -9.43 -8.89
CA GLY A 139 1.87 -8.01 -9.00
C GLY A 139 1.34 -7.26 -7.78
N ASN A 140 2.15 -6.37 -7.21
CA ASN A 140 1.68 -5.46 -6.18
C ASN A 140 0.44 -4.69 -6.69
N ALA A 141 -0.46 -4.29 -5.78
CA ALA A 141 -1.71 -3.62 -6.15
C ALA A 141 -1.50 -2.38 -7.05
N TRP A 142 -0.30 -1.78 -7.00
CA TRP A 142 0.12 -0.67 -7.84
C TRP A 142 0.42 -1.06 -9.29
N ALA A 143 1.09 -2.20 -9.53
CA ALA A 143 1.29 -2.69 -10.89
C ALA A 143 -0.07 -2.96 -11.57
N MET A 144 -0.99 -3.65 -10.88
CA MET A 144 -2.32 -3.92 -11.43
C MET A 144 -3.15 -2.64 -11.65
N ALA A 145 -3.03 -1.64 -10.77
CA ALA A 145 -3.71 -0.35 -10.94
C ALA A 145 -3.22 0.40 -12.18
N GLY A 146 -1.91 0.36 -12.46
CA GLY A 146 -1.32 0.96 -13.65
C GLY A 146 -1.82 0.34 -14.96
N ILE A 147 -1.89 -0.99 -15.04
CA ILE A 147 -2.46 -1.67 -16.21
C ILE A 147 -3.92 -1.24 -16.40
N ARG A 148 -4.71 -1.26 -15.32
CA ARG A 148 -6.16 -0.98 -15.39
C ARG A 148 -6.48 0.44 -15.87
N GLU A 149 -5.69 1.43 -15.49
CA GLU A 149 -5.86 2.82 -15.95
C GLU A 149 -5.45 3.01 -17.42
N ASN A 150 -4.37 2.34 -17.86
CA ASN A 150 -3.89 2.45 -19.23
C ASN A 150 -4.74 1.68 -20.25
N THR A 151 -5.51 0.68 -19.80
CA THR A 151 -6.36 -0.14 -20.68
C THR A 151 -7.84 0.22 -20.59
N ASN A 152 -8.21 1.24 -19.82
CA ASN A 152 -9.60 1.67 -19.78
C ASN A 152 -9.92 2.47 -21.04
N PRO A 153 -10.99 2.13 -21.79
CA PRO A 153 -11.36 2.89 -22.98
C PRO A 153 -11.92 4.27 -22.59
N PHE A 154 -11.62 5.27 -23.43
CA PHE A 154 -12.09 6.65 -23.31
C PHE A 154 -13.55 6.81 -23.71
#